data_AF-Q6AY00-F1
#
_entry.id   AF-Q6AY00-F1
#
_cell.length_a   1.000
_cell.length_b   1.000
_cell.length_c   1.000
_cell.angle_alpha   90.00
_cell.angle_beta   90.00
_cell.angle_gamma   90.00
#
_symmetry.space_group_name_H-M   'P 1'
#
loop_
_entity.id
_entity.type
_entity.pdbx_description
1 polymer ?
#
loop_
_entity_poly.entity_id
_entity_poly.type
_entity_poly.pdbx_seq_one_letter_code
_entity_poly.pdbx_strand_id
1 'polypeptide(L)'
;MFLPGKLQPVSVAQWFVNCKFPSRKVVVFIKPTCPYCRKTQEILSQLPFKPGLLESVNITVTNITNAIQDYLQQLTGWRTVPQVFIGKERLHRQTQ
;
A
#
# COMPACT_ATOMS: atom_id res chain seq x y z
N MET A 1 7.50 13.32 30.52
CA MET A 1 6.13 12.78 30.66
C MET A 1 5.79 12.08 29.35
N PHE A 2 6.08 10.77 29.24
CA PHE A 2 5.73 9.97 28.06
C PHE A 2 4.29 9.48 28.24
N LEU A 3 3.37 9.94 27.40
CA LEU A 3 2.03 9.37 27.31
C LEU A 3 2.14 7.98 26.68
N PRO A 4 1.71 6.89 27.34
CA PRO A 4 1.61 5.60 26.68
C PRO A 4 0.46 5.68 25.68
N GLY A 5 0.80 5.75 24.39
CA GLY A 5 -0.17 5.65 23.32
C GLY A 5 -0.92 4.32 23.45
N LYS A 6 -2.25 4.38 23.53
CA LYS A 6 -3.13 3.21 23.55
C LYS A 6 -2.79 2.30 22.37
N LEU A 7 -2.17 1.15 22.65
CA LEU A 7 -2.04 0.03 21.73
C LEU A 7 -3.44 -0.57 21.54
N GLN A 8 -4.15 -0.14 20.50
CA GLN A 8 -5.32 -0.87 20.00
C GLN A 8 -4.82 -2.16 19.33
N PRO A 9 -5.53 -3.29 19.45
CA PRO A 9 -5.17 -4.51 18.72
C PRO A 9 -5.19 -4.22 17.22
N VAL A 10 -4.01 -4.29 16.58
CA VAL A 10 -3.89 -4.11 15.13
C VAL A 10 -4.45 -5.34 14.42
N SER A 11 -5.30 -5.13 13.41
CA SER A 11 -5.79 -6.24 12.59
C SER A 11 -4.64 -6.85 11.76
N VAL A 12 -4.76 -8.12 11.36
CA VAL A 12 -3.76 -8.78 10.50
C VAL A 12 -3.56 -8.01 9.19
N ALA A 13 -4.63 -7.46 8.62
CA ALA A 13 -4.56 -6.62 7.41
C ALA A 13 -3.82 -5.31 7.64
N GLN A 14 -4.07 -4.64 8.78
CA GLN A 14 -3.37 -3.43 9.17
C GLN A 14 -1.87 -3.68 9.34
N TRP A 15 -1.53 -4.75 10.07
CA TRP A 15 -0.14 -5.15 10.25
C TRP A 15 0.53 -5.45 8.90
N PHE A 16 -0.12 -6.25 8.04
CA PHE A 16 0.40 -6.61 6.73
C PHE A 16 0.72 -5.38 5.89
N VAL A 17 -0.22 -4.45 5.75
CA VAL A 17 -0.03 -3.22 4.96
C VAL A 17 1.06 -2.33 5.59
N ASN A 18 1.03 -2.13 6.91
CA ASN A 18 1.99 -1.25 7.57
C ASN A 18 3.43 -1.79 7.55
N CYS A 19 3.61 -3.11 7.58
CA CYS A 19 4.93 -3.75 7.42
C CYS A 19 5.54 -3.51 6.04
N LYS A 20 4.72 -3.15 5.04
CA LYS A 20 5.18 -2.79 3.68
C LYS A 20 5.63 -1.34 3.54
N PHE A 21 5.64 -0.54 4.60
CA PHE A 21 6.10 0.86 4.54
C PHE A 21 7.49 1.08 5.15
N PRO A 22 8.57 0.39 4.71
CA PRO A 22 9.92 0.79 5.11
C PRO A 22 10.22 2.19 4.53
N SER A 23 11.05 2.95 5.25
CA SER A 23 11.42 4.30 4.83
C SER A 23 12.04 4.28 3.43
N ARG A 24 11.58 5.19 2.56
CA ARG A 24 12.08 5.45 1.18
C ARG A 24 11.76 4.40 0.11
N LYS A 25 10.86 3.44 0.35
CA LYS A 25 10.37 2.56 -0.72
C LYS A 25 9.05 3.05 -1.30
N VAL A 26 8.89 2.84 -2.61
CA VAL A 26 7.63 2.94 -3.32
C VAL A 26 6.95 1.57 -3.26
N VAL A 27 5.75 1.52 -2.71
CA VAL A 27 4.95 0.29 -2.61
C VAL A 27 3.67 0.45 -3.39
N VAL A 28 3.41 -0.48 -4.30
CA VAL A 28 2.18 -0.55 -5.09
C VAL A 28 1.39 -1.80 -4.70
N PHE A 29 0.20 -1.61 -4.13
CA PHE A 29 -0.76 -2.70 -3.92
C PHE A 29 -1.54 -2.96 -5.20
N ILE A 30 -1.49 -4.20 -5.69
CA ILE A 30 -2.03 -4.60 -7.00
C ILE A 30 -2.85 -5.88 -6.94
N LYS A 31 -3.71 -6.05 -7.94
CA LYS A 31 -4.32 -7.34 -8.30
C LYS A 31 -3.86 -7.70 -9.74
N PRO A 32 -3.35 -8.93 -10.00
CA PRO A 32 -2.85 -9.33 -11.32
C PRO A 32 -3.89 -9.25 -12.44
N THR A 33 -5.17 -9.38 -12.08
CA THR A 33 -6.31 -9.32 -12.99
C THR A 33 -6.72 -7.89 -13.35
N CYS A 34 -6.19 -6.86 -12.70
CA CYS A 34 -6.56 -5.46 -12.92
C CYS A 34 -5.69 -4.83 -14.03
N PRO A 35 -6.26 -4.41 -15.17
CA PRO A 35 -5.51 -3.77 -16.25
C PRO A 35 -4.78 -2.48 -15.79
N TYR A 36 -5.41 -1.69 -14.92
CA TYR A 36 -4.80 -0.48 -14.37
C TYR A 36 -3.56 -0.77 -13.53
N CYS A 37 -3.53 -1.91 -12.82
CA CYS A 37 -2.35 -2.32 -12.06
C CYS A 37 -1.16 -2.58 -12.99
N ARG A 38 -1.37 -3.24 -14.13
CA ARG A 38 -0.32 -3.47 -15.13
C ARG A 38 0.24 -2.17 -15.67
N LYS A 39 -0.64 -1.23 -16.03
CA LYS A 39 -0.25 0.11 -16.49
C LYS A 39 0.55 0.86 -15.42
N THR A 40 0.13 0.82 -14.16
CA THR A 40 0.89 1.45 -13.06
C THR A 40 2.25 0.80 -12.85
N GLN A 41 2.34 -0.53 -12.91
CA GLN A 41 3.63 -1.23 -12.80
C GLN A 41 4.57 -0.88 -13.97
N GLU A 42 4.05 -0.80 -15.19
CA GLU A 42 4.80 -0.38 -16.37
C GLU A 42 5.34 1.05 -16.20
N ILE A 43 4.49 2.01 -15.81
CA ILE A 43 4.91 3.39 -15.55
C ILE A 43 5.99 3.44 -14.45
N LEU A 44 5.78 2.72 -13.33
CA LEU A 44 6.76 2.70 -12.24
C LEU A 44 8.08 2.03 -12.67
N SER A 45 8.05 1.06 -13.57
CA SER A 45 9.27 0.41 -14.08
C SER A 45 10.14 1.30 -14.96
N GLN A 46 9.55 2.35 -15.56
CA GLN A 46 10.27 3.32 -16.39
C GLN A 46 10.96 4.41 -15.55
N LEU A 47 10.62 4.54 -14.26
CA LEU A 47 11.23 5.52 -13.37
C LEU A 47 12.58 4.99 -12.85
N PRO A 48 13.59 5.87 -12.64
CA PRO A 48 14.93 5.49 -12.21
C PRO A 48 15.00 5.14 -10.71
N PHE A 49 14.24 4.13 -10.28
CA PHE A 49 14.31 3.61 -8.92
C PHE A 49 15.63 2.87 -8.69
N LYS A 50 16.29 3.14 -7.55
CA LYS A 50 17.40 2.28 -7.12
C LYS A 50 16.89 0.85 -6.89
N PRO A 51 17.70 -0.19 -7.14
CA PRO A 51 17.31 -1.56 -6.87
C PRO A 51 16.74 -1.74 -5.46
N GLY A 52 15.58 -2.40 -5.37
CA GLY A 52 14.90 -2.66 -4.09
C GLY A 52 14.08 -1.50 -3.52
N LEU A 53 14.00 -0.35 -4.20
CA LEU A 53 13.13 0.77 -3.80
C LEU A 53 11.70 0.70 -4.34
N LEU A 54 11.40 -0.20 -5.28
CA LEU A 54 10.05 -0.43 -5.79
C LEU A 54 9.58 -1.84 -5.39
N GLU A 55 8.45 -1.93 -4.69
CA GLU A 55 7.82 -3.21 -4.30
C GLU A 55 6.39 -3.28 -4.84
N SER A 56 6.09 -4.33 -5.60
CA SER A 56 4.72 -4.66 -6.01
C SER A 56 4.13 -5.74 -5.08
N VAL A 57 3.08 -5.37 -4.34
CA VAL A 57 2.40 -6.27 -3.42
C VAL A 57 1.13 -6.78 -4.06
N ASN A 58 1.18 -8.02 -4.55
CA ASN A 58 -0.02 -8.72 -5.00
C ASN A 58 -0.87 -9.07 -3.77
N ILE A 59 -2.03 -8.42 -3.62
CA ILE A 59 -2.91 -8.68 -2.48
C ILE A 59 -3.68 -10.00 -2.60
N THR A 60 -3.86 -10.54 -3.82
CA THR A 60 -4.67 -11.75 -4.07
C THR A 60 -4.00 -13.04 -3.62
N VAL A 61 -2.68 -13.02 -3.34
CA VAL A 61 -1.98 -14.20 -2.79
C VAL A 61 -2.31 -14.44 -1.33
N THR A 62 -2.96 -13.47 -0.67
CA THR A 62 -3.34 -13.56 0.73
C THR A 62 -4.80 -14.01 0.87
N ASN A 63 -5.08 -14.87 1.85
CA ASN A 63 -6.45 -15.23 2.23
C ASN A 63 -7.25 -14.05 2.86
N ILE A 64 -6.57 -12.95 3.18
CA ILE A 64 -7.13 -11.73 3.80
C ILE A 64 -7.29 -10.57 2.80
N THR A 65 -7.35 -10.85 1.49
CA THR A 65 -7.44 -9.82 0.43
C THR A 65 -8.52 -8.77 0.71
N ASN A 66 -9.72 -9.19 1.13
CA ASN A 66 -10.82 -8.28 1.44
C ASN A 66 -10.48 -7.33 2.59
N ALA A 67 -9.94 -7.87 3.68
CA ALA A 67 -9.54 -7.09 4.85
C ALA A 67 -8.39 -6.11 4.52
N ILE A 68 -7.47 -6.48 3.62
CA ILE A 68 -6.46 -5.55 3.11
C ILE A 68 -7.12 -4.40 2.37
N GLN A 69 -8.10 -4.68 1.49
CA GLN A 69 -8.82 -3.62 0.78
C GLN A 69 -9.66 -2.74 1.72
N ASP A 70 -10.25 -3.31 2.77
CA ASP A 70 -10.96 -2.55 3.82
C ASP A 70 -10.00 -1.59 4.52
N TYR A 71 -8.83 -2.09 4.91
CA TYR A 71 -7.82 -1.26 5.57
C TYR A 71 -7.23 -0.19 4.63
N LEU A 72 -6.99 -0.52 3.36
CA LEU A 72 -6.57 0.48 2.36
C LEU A 72 -7.66 1.55 2.14
N GLN A 73 -8.94 1.18 2.18
CA GLN A 73 -10.05 2.13 2.14
C GLN A 73 -10.07 3.02 3.38
N GLN A 74 -9.86 2.46 4.57
CA GLN A 74 -9.74 3.24 5.80
C GLN A 74 -8.56 4.22 5.75
N LEU A 75 -7.41 3.78 5.23
CA LEU A 75 -6.20 4.60 5.14
C LEU A 75 -6.31 5.72 4.10
N THR A 76 -7.04 5.49 3.02
CA THR A 76 -6.93 6.35 1.83
C THR A 76 -8.24 6.93 1.33
N GLY A 77 -9.37 6.43 1.80
CA GLY A 77 -10.71 6.69 1.27
C GLY A 77 -11.13 5.75 0.13
N TRP A 78 -10.22 4.94 -0.42
CA TRP A 78 -10.47 4.14 -1.63
C TRP A 78 -10.16 2.66 -1.43
N ARG A 79 -11.10 1.81 -1.84
CA ARG A 79 -10.96 0.34 -1.83
C ARG A 79 -10.21 -0.22 -3.04
N THR A 80 -10.09 0.59 -4.08
CA THR A 80 -9.62 0.18 -5.41
C THR A 80 -8.11 -0.06 -5.45
N VAL A 81 -7.66 -0.80 -6.46
CA VAL A 81 -6.24 -0.96 -6.82
C VAL A 81 -6.07 -0.47 -8.27
N PRO A 82 -4.90 0.05 -8.66
CA PRO A 82 -3.65 0.13 -7.89
C PRO A 82 -3.65 1.22 -6.82
N GLN A 83 -2.93 1.00 -5.71
CA GLN A 83 -2.63 2.04 -4.73
C GLN A 83 -1.14 2.17 -4.52
N VAL A 84 -0.59 3.37 -4.74
CA VAL A 84 0.85 3.64 -4.66
C VAL A 84 1.16 4.51 -3.45
N PHE A 85 2.17 4.10 -2.68
CA PHE A 85 2.69 4.78 -1.50
C PHE A 85 4.18 5.02 -1.65
N ILE A 86 4.69 6.14 -1.11
CA ILE A 86 6.11 6.39 -0.87
C ILE A 86 6.31 6.45 0.64
N GLY A 87 6.98 5.45 1.20
CA GLY A 87 6.98 5.25 2.65
C GLY A 87 5.55 5.10 3.17
N LYS A 88 5.15 5.92 4.15
CA LYS A 88 3.77 5.95 4.66
C LYS A 88 2.86 6.97 3.95
N GLU A 89 3.41 7.77 3.03
CA GLU A 89 2.66 8.80 2.33
C GLU A 89 2.04 8.24 1.05
N ARG A 90 0.78 8.58 0.80
CA ARG A 90 0.11 8.18 -0.43
C ARG A 90 0.49 9.14 -1.56
N LEU A 91 0.80 8.58 -2.73
CA LEU A 91 1.16 9.41 -3.89
C LEU A 91 -0.02 10.20 -4.47
N HIS A 92 -1.24 9.69 -4.35
CA HIS A 92 -2.43 10.40 -4.80
C HIS A 92 -3.07 11.14 -3.63
N ARG A 93 -2.72 12.43 -3.48
CA ARG A 93 -3.43 13.37 -2.61
C ARG A 93 -4.55 14.01 -3.44
N GLN A 94 -5.80 13.62 -3.20
CA GLN A 94 -6.90 14.51 -3.57
C GLN A 94 -6.97 15.58 -2.49
N THR A 95 -6.72 16.82 -2.86
CA THR A 95 -7.04 17.97 -2.03
C THR A 95 -8.56 17.96 -1.85
N GLN A 96 -9.02 17.76 -0.62
CA GLN A 96 -10.32 18.28 -0.18
C GLN A 96 -10.07 19.49 0.70
#